data_AF-A0A973XDF0-F1
#
_entry.id   AF-A0A973XDF0-F1
#
_cell.length_a   1.000
_cell.length_b   1.000
_cell.length_c   1.000
_cell.angle_alpha   90.00
_cell.angle_beta   90.00
_cell.angle_gamma   90.00
#
_symmetry.space_group_name_H-M   'P 1'
#
loop_
_entity.id
_entity.type
_entity.pdbx_description
1 polymer ?
#
loop_
_entity_poly.entity_id
_entity_poly.type
_entity_poly.pdbx_seq_one_letter_code
_entity_poly.pdbx_strand_id
1 'polypeptide(L)'
;MRRPATEPKTKAMKPLSPGEGNFRLEKIGVKQFELGDPYHFALAISWTQFFVGLIAVYLLINLVFALLYYLAPGSVVNLPAGSLVDAFFFSIETLATVGYGNMAPVTLYSHVISAIEIIVGMVLTATMTGLVFVRFSRPKAKVLFANHAVVSRSGGQAQLMIRIGNGRMHALYDASVRVTTLVTATSPDGQQFRRMVDLDLQRFDLPFFPLTWTLIHVITDDSPLAELRQIDQQGLMQSGLRILVSMTMRDPSLGAQVYAAHSYTPQDIALDMRYGDAITVMDENHSVADMGKISDMEPDPA
;
A
#
# COMPACT_ATOMS: atom_id res chain seq x y z
N MET A 1 -46.14 -9.84 -0.14
CA MET A 1 -45.01 -10.40 -0.92
C MET A 1 -43.75 -9.59 -0.60
N ARG A 2 -42.82 -10.13 0.19
CA ARG A 2 -41.51 -9.50 0.47
C ARG A 2 -40.53 -9.91 -0.64
N ARG A 3 -39.85 -8.92 -1.25
CA ARG A 3 -38.77 -9.17 -2.23
C ARG A 3 -37.60 -9.88 -1.55
N PRO A 4 -36.95 -10.87 -2.20
CA PRO A 4 -35.76 -11.50 -1.65
C PRO A 4 -34.56 -10.54 -1.74
N ALA A 5 -33.75 -10.51 -0.69
CA ALA A 5 -32.52 -9.75 -0.62
C ALA A 5 -31.49 -10.31 -1.61
N THR A 6 -30.92 -9.45 -2.44
CA THR A 6 -29.84 -9.79 -3.38
C THR A 6 -28.55 -10.06 -2.62
N GLU A 7 -27.99 -11.26 -2.77
CA GLU A 7 -26.67 -11.62 -2.27
C GLU A 7 -25.59 -10.64 -2.79
N PRO A 8 -24.67 -10.16 -1.92
CA PRO A 8 -23.56 -9.33 -2.36
C PRO A 8 -22.56 -10.18 -3.13
N LYS A 9 -22.44 -9.93 -4.44
CA LYS A 9 -21.43 -10.53 -5.32
C LYS A 9 -20.02 -10.36 -4.72
N THR A 10 -19.34 -11.48 -4.49
CA THR A 10 -17.93 -11.56 -4.07
C THR A 10 -17.05 -10.94 -5.15
N LYS A 11 -16.64 -9.68 -4.96
CA LYS A 11 -15.66 -9.02 -5.83
C LYS A 11 -14.27 -9.56 -5.51
N ALA A 12 -13.53 -9.95 -6.55
CA ALA A 12 -12.14 -10.38 -6.47
C ALA A 12 -11.29 -9.40 -5.64
N MET A 13 -10.45 -9.97 -4.78
CA MET A 13 -9.60 -9.27 -3.81
C MET A 13 -8.59 -8.39 -4.55
N LYS A 14 -8.69 -7.07 -4.41
CA LYS A 14 -7.66 -6.14 -4.89
C LYS A 14 -6.40 -6.32 -4.03
N PRO A 15 -5.19 -6.26 -4.63
CA PRO A 15 -3.95 -6.30 -3.85
C PRO A 15 -3.92 -5.12 -2.87
N LEU A 16 -3.59 -5.44 -1.62
CA LEU A 16 -3.60 -4.51 -0.49
C LEU A 16 -2.63 -3.34 -0.70
N SER A 17 -3.05 -2.16 -0.29
CA SER A 17 -2.21 -0.97 -0.21
C SER A 17 -1.11 -1.19 0.84
N PRO A 18 0.13 -0.72 0.63
CA PRO A 18 1.19 -0.82 1.64
C PRO A 18 0.75 -0.12 2.94
N GLY A 19 0.76 -0.85 4.06
CA GLY A 19 0.42 -0.33 5.39
C GLY A 19 -1.05 -0.50 5.81
N GLU A 20 -1.93 -0.91 4.90
CA GLU A 20 -3.27 -1.39 5.26
C GLU A 20 -3.15 -2.88 5.57
N GLY A 21 -3.33 -3.29 6.84
CA GLY A 21 -3.63 -4.69 7.14
C GLY A 21 -4.90 -5.15 6.39
N ASN A 22 -5.39 -6.36 6.62
CA ASN A 22 -6.62 -6.86 5.99
C ASN A 22 -7.91 -6.17 6.51
N PHE A 23 -7.86 -4.87 6.78
CA PHE A 23 -8.98 -4.06 7.24
C PHE A 23 -9.81 -3.57 6.08
N ARG A 24 -11.09 -3.96 6.05
CA ARG A 24 -12.09 -3.27 5.25
C ARG A 24 -12.63 -2.08 6.04
N LEU A 25 -11.99 -0.93 5.90
CA LEU A 25 -12.46 0.34 6.46
C LEU A 25 -13.35 1.04 5.42
N GLU A 26 -14.60 1.28 5.76
CA GLU A 26 -15.51 2.08 4.94
C GLU A 26 -15.72 3.44 5.62
N LYS A 27 -15.31 4.52 4.94
CA LYS A 27 -15.53 5.89 5.41
C LYS A 27 -16.83 6.40 4.82
N ILE A 28 -17.86 6.58 5.64
CA ILE A 28 -19.13 7.19 5.23
C ILE A 28 -19.04 8.71 5.44
N GLY A 29 -19.48 9.51 4.46
CA GLY A 29 -19.55 10.97 4.57
C GLY A 29 -18.29 11.75 4.14
N VAL A 30 -17.24 11.07 3.67
CA VAL A 30 -16.03 11.71 3.12
C VAL A 30 -16.06 11.60 1.60
N LYS A 31 -15.86 12.71 0.88
CA LYS A 31 -15.71 12.67 -0.57
C LYS A 31 -14.39 11.98 -0.91
N GLN A 32 -14.46 10.82 -1.54
CA GLN A 32 -13.29 10.03 -1.93
C GLN A 32 -12.43 10.74 -3.00
N PHE A 33 -13.02 11.70 -3.73
CA PHE A 33 -12.40 12.45 -4.79
C PHE A 33 -12.69 13.93 -4.60
N GLU A 34 -11.68 14.66 -4.15
CA GLU A 34 -11.68 16.12 -4.16
C GLU A 34 -10.74 16.59 -5.27
N LEU A 35 -11.26 17.32 -6.26
CA LEU A 35 -10.43 17.95 -7.30
C LEU A 35 -9.37 18.91 -6.73
N GLY A 36 -9.48 19.27 -5.45
CA GLY A 36 -8.51 20.08 -4.73
C GLY A 36 -7.21 19.34 -4.36
N ASP A 37 -7.13 18.02 -4.56
CA ASP A 37 -5.95 17.24 -4.21
C ASP A 37 -5.45 16.34 -5.38
N PRO A 38 -4.91 16.95 -6.45
CA PRO A 38 -4.37 16.22 -7.59
C PRO A 38 -3.18 15.34 -7.20
N TYR A 39 -2.46 15.69 -6.12
CA TYR A 39 -1.35 14.90 -5.61
C TYR A 39 -1.84 13.56 -5.07
N HIS A 40 -2.82 13.53 -4.16
CA HIS A 40 -3.36 12.28 -3.65
C HIS A 40 -4.07 11.46 -4.72
N PHE A 41 -4.78 12.10 -5.66
CA PHE A 41 -5.41 11.42 -6.79
C PHE A 41 -4.38 10.70 -7.67
N ALA A 42 -3.34 11.42 -8.10
CA ALA A 42 -2.27 10.89 -8.92
C ALA A 42 -1.57 9.70 -8.25
N LEU A 43 -1.58 9.61 -6.93
CA LEU A 43 -0.96 8.53 -6.16
C LEU A 43 -1.91 7.34 -5.88
N ALA A 44 -3.21 7.56 -5.83
CA ALA A 44 -4.20 6.52 -5.51
C ALA A 44 -4.53 5.61 -6.71
N ILE A 45 -4.42 6.13 -7.93
CA ILE A 45 -4.77 5.37 -9.14
C ILE A 45 -3.70 4.33 -9.53
N SER A 46 -4.09 3.34 -10.33
CA SER A 46 -3.17 2.34 -10.88
C SER A 46 -2.17 2.96 -11.87
N TRP A 47 -1.04 2.29 -12.11
CA TRP A 47 -0.04 2.76 -13.08
C TRP A 47 -0.61 2.96 -14.49
N THR A 48 -1.46 2.05 -14.96
CA THR A 48 -2.12 2.16 -16.27
C THR A 48 -3.01 3.40 -16.34
N GLN A 49 -3.86 3.60 -15.33
CA GLN A 49 -4.74 4.78 -15.27
C GLN A 49 -3.94 6.09 -15.20
N PHE A 50 -2.82 6.08 -14.48
CA PHE A 50 -1.93 7.22 -14.38
C PHE A 50 -1.33 7.61 -15.74
N PHE A 51 -0.73 6.67 -16.47
CA PHE A 51 -0.14 6.96 -17.79
C PHE A 51 -1.20 7.31 -18.84
N VAL A 52 -2.35 6.63 -18.84
CA VAL A 52 -3.46 7.00 -19.74
C VAL A 52 -3.96 8.41 -19.44
N GLY A 53 -4.07 8.79 -18.17
CA GLY A 53 -4.42 10.14 -17.75
C GLY A 53 -3.42 11.18 -18.22
N LEU A 54 -2.11 10.92 -18.08
CA LEU A 54 -1.06 11.81 -18.57
C LEU A 54 -1.11 11.99 -20.09
N ILE A 55 -1.28 10.90 -20.85
CA ILE A 55 -1.44 10.96 -22.30
C ILE A 55 -2.69 11.76 -22.66
N ALA A 56 -3.81 11.55 -21.97
CA ALA A 56 -5.04 12.29 -22.23
C ALA A 56 -4.88 13.80 -21.98
N VAL A 57 -4.22 14.19 -20.88
CA VAL A 57 -3.93 15.61 -20.58
C VAL A 57 -3.00 16.20 -21.64
N TYR A 58 -1.94 15.48 -22.01
CA TYR A 58 -1.01 15.89 -23.05
C TYR A 58 -1.73 16.13 -24.39
N LEU A 59 -2.55 15.18 -24.84
CA LEU A 59 -3.31 15.31 -26.09
C LEU A 59 -4.35 16.43 -26.02
N LEU A 60 -4.99 16.64 -24.87
CA LEU A 60 -5.96 17.72 -24.68
C LEU A 60 -5.31 19.10 -24.77
N ILE A 61 -4.15 19.29 -24.14
CA ILE A 61 -3.38 20.54 -24.22
C ILE A 61 -2.99 20.81 -25.68
N ASN A 62 -2.46 19.81 -26.37
CA ASN A 62 -2.10 19.96 -27.78
C ASN A 62 -3.32 20.31 -28.65
N LEU A 63 -4.47 19.70 -28.38
CA LEU A 63 -5.70 20.03 -29.12
C LEU A 63 -6.13 21.48 -28.90
N VAL A 64 -5.99 22.01 -27.68
CA VAL A 64 -6.28 23.42 -27.39
C VAL A 64 -5.35 24.35 -28.17
N PHE A 65 -4.04 24.10 -28.16
CA PHE A 65 -3.08 24.92 -28.92
C PHE A 65 -3.25 24.77 -30.44
N ALA A 66 -3.52 23.56 -30.93
CA ALA A 66 -3.87 23.31 -32.32
C ALA A 66 -5.07 24.17 -32.78
N LEU A 67 -6.11 24.27 -31.95
CA LEU A 67 -7.27 25.13 -32.22
C LEU A 67 -6.87 26.62 -32.24
N LEU A 68 -5.98 27.07 -31.36
CA LEU A 68 -5.50 28.46 -31.38
C LEU A 68 -4.74 28.78 -32.68
N TYR A 69 -3.88 27.87 -33.14
CA TYR A 69 -3.20 28.03 -34.43
C TYR A 69 -4.16 27.96 -35.62
N TYR A 70 -5.14 27.06 -35.56
CA TYR A 70 -6.16 26.88 -36.59
C TYR A 70 -7.05 28.12 -36.76
N LEU A 71 -7.38 28.81 -35.66
CA LEU A 71 -8.20 30.03 -35.66
C LEU A 71 -7.48 31.26 -36.24
N ALA A 72 -6.17 31.19 -36.45
CA ALA A 72 -5.38 32.25 -37.08
C ALA A 72 -4.70 31.75 -38.39
N PRO A 73 -5.45 31.65 -39.50
CA PRO A 73 -4.89 31.21 -40.78
C PRO A 73 -3.71 32.07 -41.23
N GLY A 74 -2.66 31.45 -41.74
CA GLY A 74 -1.43 32.13 -42.17
C GLY A 74 -0.50 32.56 -41.02
N SER A 75 -0.82 32.21 -39.77
CA SER A 75 0.04 32.51 -38.62
C SER A 75 1.25 31.58 -38.50
N VAL A 76 1.20 30.37 -39.06
CA VAL A 76 2.28 29.38 -39.08
C VAL A 76 2.67 29.08 -40.52
N VAL A 77 3.97 29.13 -40.84
CA VAL A 77 4.48 28.80 -42.18
C VAL A 77 4.35 27.30 -42.44
N ASN A 78 4.10 26.93 -43.70
CA ASN A 78 3.92 25.56 -44.17
C ASN A 78 2.79 24.77 -43.49
N LEU A 79 1.92 25.45 -42.72
CA LEU A 79 0.67 24.88 -42.23
C LEU A 79 -0.40 24.97 -43.32
N PRO A 80 -0.94 23.86 -43.84
CA PRO A 80 -1.99 23.89 -44.85
C PRO A 80 -3.24 24.62 -44.36
N ALA A 81 -3.84 25.44 -45.21
CA ALA A 81 -5.02 26.21 -44.85
C ALA A 81 -6.18 25.25 -44.49
N GLY A 82 -6.75 25.41 -43.28
CA GLY A 82 -7.86 24.57 -42.83
C GLY A 82 -7.48 23.16 -42.35
N SER A 83 -6.20 22.86 -42.12
CA SER A 83 -5.79 21.56 -41.54
C SER A 83 -5.59 21.64 -40.03
N LEU A 84 -6.56 21.12 -39.26
CA LEU A 84 -6.43 20.98 -37.81
C LEU A 84 -5.42 19.90 -37.41
N VAL A 85 -5.29 18.85 -38.23
CA VAL A 85 -4.38 17.73 -37.96
C VAL A 85 -2.93 18.21 -38.01
N ASP A 86 -2.57 19.01 -39.02
CA ASP A 86 -1.22 19.58 -39.12
C ASP A 86 -0.95 20.58 -37.98
N ALA A 87 -1.95 21.39 -37.59
CA ALA A 87 -1.84 22.30 -36.44
C ALA A 87 -1.64 21.53 -35.13
N PHE A 88 -2.23 20.34 -35.01
CA PHE A 88 -2.06 19.45 -33.87
C PHE A 88 -0.67 18.83 -33.82
N PHE A 89 -0.11 18.40 -34.94
CA PHE A 89 1.27 17.93 -34.99
C PHE A 89 2.27 19.06 -34.72
N PHE A 90 2.03 20.27 -35.25
CA PHE A 90 2.83 21.45 -34.93
C PHE A 90 2.81 21.77 -33.42
N SER A 91 1.65 21.67 -32.79
CA SER A 91 1.50 21.81 -31.34
C SER A 91 2.28 20.72 -30.58
N ILE A 92 2.20 19.45 -31.00
CA ILE A 92 3.00 18.35 -30.41
C ILE A 92 4.50 18.65 -30.48
N GLU A 93 4.98 19.06 -31.65
CA GLU A 93 6.38 19.39 -31.88
C GLU A 93 6.85 20.58 -31.03
N THR A 94 5.98 21.58 -30.83
CA THR A 94 6.26 22.78 -30.06
C THR A 94 6.22 22.50 -28.55
N LEU A 95 5.16 21.86 -28.06
CA LEU A 95 4.97 21.50 -26.66
C LEU A 95 6.03 20.51 -26.16
N ALA A 96 6.44 19.54 -27.00
CA ALA A 96 7.52 18.61 -26.70
C ALA A 96 8.92 19.21 -26.92
N THR A 97 9.01 20.45 -27.42
CA THR A 97 10.27 21.13 -27.76
C THR A 97 11.13 20.39 -28.80
N VAL A 98 10.50 19.58 -29.66
CA VAL A 98 11.18 18.85 -30.75
C VAL A 98 11.49 19.80 -31.91
N GLY A 99 10.48 20.54 -32.36
CA GLY A 99 10.57 21.54 -33.41
C GLY A 99 11.37 21.09 -34.64
N TYR A 100 10.82 20.17 -35.46
CA TYR A 100 11.52 19.66 -36.65
C TYR A 100 11.91 20.74 -37.67
N GLY A 101 11.32 21.93 -37.56
CA GLY A 101 11.65 23.10 -38.37
C GLY A 101 10.88 23.19 -39.70
N ASN A 102 10.00 22.23 -39.98
CA ASN A 102 9.13 22.27 -41.16
C ASN A 102 8.04 23.35 -41.04
N MET A 103 7.45 23.49 -39.85
CA MET A 103 6.47 24.52 -39.51
C MET A 103 7.05 25.46 -38.45
N ALA A 104 6.76 26.76 -38.58
CA ALA A 104 7.25 27.77 -37.65
C ALA A 104 6.27 28.95 -37.53
N PRO A 105 6.16 29.58 -36.35
CA PRO A 105 5.36 30.80 -36.18
C PRO A 105 5.96 31.94 -37.03
N VAL A 106 5.11 32.71 -37.71
CA VAL A 106 5.55 33.86 -38.54
C VAL A 106 4.89 35.19 -38.17
N THR A 107 3.79 35.14 -37.40
CA THR A 107 3.10 36.34 -36.91
C THR A 107 3.41 36.58 -35.43
N LEU A 108 3.25 37.83 -34.98
CA LEU A 108 3.35 38.15 -33.55
C LEU A 108 2.38 37.27 -32.72
N TYR A 109 1.16 37.04 -33.23
CA TYR A 109 0.19 36.15 -32.59
C TYR A 109 0.74 34.74 -32.37
N SER A 110 1.18 34.07 -33.43
CA SER A 110 1.70 32.71 -33.34
C SER A 110 2.97 32.61 -32.49
N HIS A 111 3.83 33.63 -32.49
CA HIS A 111 5.01 33.67 -31.62
C HIS A 111 4.63 33.74 -30.14
N VAL A 112 3.64 34.56 -29.79
CA VAL A 112 3.13 34.65 -28.40
C VAL A 112 2.49 33.34 -27.99
N ILE A 113 1.65 32.74 -28.84
CA ILE A 113 1.03 31.44 -28.55
C ILE A 113 2.08 30.35 -28.39
N SER A 114 3.09 30.27 -29.27
CA SER A 114 4.17 29.28 -29.15
C SER A 114 5.02 29.50 -27.90
N ALA A 115 5.26 30.75 -27.50
CA ALA A 115 6.01 31.04 -26.28
C ALA A 115 5.24 30.56 -25.04
N ILE A 116 3.93 30.78 -25.00
CA ILE A 116 3.06 30.27 -23.93
C ILE A 116 3.04 28.74 -23.96
N GLU A 117 2.91 28.13 -25.14
CA GLU A 117 2.91 26.67 -25.30
C GLU A 117 4.20 26.04 -24.78
N ILE A 118 5.36 26.60 -25.13
CA ILE A 118 6.66 26.13 -24.64
C ILE A 118 6.72 26.20 -23.11
N ILE A 119 6.25 27.29 -22.49
CA ILE A 119 6.20 27.41 -21.02
C ILE A 119 5.29 26.33 -20.42
N VAL A 120 4.11 26.11 -21.01
CA VAL A 120 3.17 25.06 -20.57
C VAL A 120 3.81 23.67 -20.70
N GLY A 121 4.50 23.39 -21.80
CA GLY A 121 5.20 22.12 -22.05
C GLY A 121 6.32 21.85 -21.04
N MET A 122 7.11 22.88 -20.69
CA MET A 122 8.14 22.79 -19.65
C MET A 122 7.53 22.48 -18.27
N VAL A 123 6.47 23.18 -17.88
CA VAL A 123 5.77 22.95 -16.60
C VAL A 123 5.14 21.55 -16.56
N LEU A 124 4.53 21.11 -17.66
CA LEU A 124 3.94 19.77 -17.79
C LEU A 124 5.00 18.69 -17.64
N THR A 125 6.13 18.81 -18.34
CA THR A 125 7.24 17.85 -18.29
C THR A 125 7.85 17.76 -16.90
N ALA A 126 8.09 18.90 -16.25
CA ALA A 126 8.60 18.96 -14.89
C ALA A 126 7.63 18.29 -13.89
N THR A 127 6.34 18.61 -14.01
CA THR A 127 5.29 18.06 -13.14
C THR A 127 5.10 16.55 -13.34
N MET A 128 5.07 16.08 -14.59
CA MET A 128 4.99 14.66 -14.92
C MET A 128 6.18 13.90 -14.35
N THR A 129 7.40 14.42 -14.55
CA THR A 129 8.63 13.81 -14.01
C THR A 129 8.57 13.73 -12.47
N GLY A 130 8.17 14.82 -11.81
CA GLY A 130 7.98 14.86 -10.36
C GLY A 130 6.96 13.84 -9.86
N LEU A 131 5.78 13.75 -10.48
CA LEU A 131 4.73 12.79 -10.11
C LEU A 131 5.18 11.33 -10.31
N VAL A 132 5.87 11.04 -11.42
CA VAL A 132 6.44 9.73 -11.68
C VAL A 132 7.46 9.37 -10.60
N PHE A 133 8.38 10.29 -10.28
CA PHE A 133 9.37 10.09 -9.24
C PHE A 133 8.71 9.83 -7.88
N VAL A 134 7.73 10.64 -7.47
CA VAL A 134 7.02 10.44 -6.20
C VAL A 134 6.34 9.07 -6.16
N ARG A 135 5.70 8.63 -7.27
CA ARG A 135 5.06 7.30 -7.34
C ARG A 135 6.07 6.16 -7.20
N PHE A 136 7.26 6.29 -7.80
CA PHE A 136 8.34 5.30 -7.67
C PHE A 136 8.99 5.29 -6.29
N SER A 137 9.19 6.47 -5.71
CA SER A 137 9.87 6.67 -4.43
C SER A 137 8.99 6.31 -3.22
N ARG A 138 7.77 5.81 -3.42
CA ARG A 138 6.91 5.38 -2.32
C ARG A 138 7.50 4.15 -1.63
N PRO A 139 7.91 4.28 -0.36
CA PRO A 139 8.52 3.18 0.36
C PRO A 139 7.46 2.11 0.62
N LYS A 140 7.69 0.90 0.11
CA LYS A 140 6.83 -0.26 0.36
C LYS A 140 7.58 -1.27 1.20
N ALA A 141 7.11 -1.51 2.43
CA ALA A 141 7.56 -2.65 3.19
C ALA A 141 7.20 -3.93 2.41
N LYS A 142 8.14 -4.87 2.31
CA LYS A 142 7.86 -6.22 1.82
C LYS A 142 8.05 -7.18 2.99
N VAL A 143 7.10 -7.14 3.91
CA VAL A 143 7.04 -8.03 5.08
C VAL A 143 6.01 -9.10 4.81
N LEU A 144 6.39 -10.35 5.08
CA LEU A 144 5.53 -11.50 5.03
C LEU A 144 5.02 -11.77 6.45
N PHE A 145 3.71 -11.85 6.62
CA PHE A 145 3.10 -12.31 7.86
C PHE A 145 2.67 -13.76 7.65
N ALA A 146 2.90 -14.63 8.64
CA ALA A 146 2.31 -15.96 8.61
C ALA A 146 0.79 -15.86 8.53
N ASN A 147 0.13 -16.79 7.85
CA ASN A 147 -1.33 -16.75 7.67
C ASN A 147 -2.08 -16.92 8.99
N HIS A 148 -1.50 -17.65 9.94
CA HIS A 148 -2.10 -17.87 11.25
C HIS A 148 -1.16 -17.41 12.35
N ALA A 149 -1.69 -16.74 13.36
CA ALA A 149 -1.06 -16.66 14.67
C ALA A 149 -1.29 -17.99 15.40
N VAL A 150 -0.29 -18.50 16.09
CA VAL A 150 -0.42 -19.80 16.78
C VAL A 150 -0.40 -19.59 18.30
N VAL A 151 -1.21 -20.35 19.02
CA VAL A 151 -1.21 -20.38 20.48
C VAL A 151 -0.66 -21.74 20.90
N SER A 152 0.51 -21.72 21.52
CA SER A 152 1.11 -22.90 22.16
C SER A 152 0.70 -22.92 23.62
N ARG A 153 0.35 -24.10 24.12
CA ARG A 153 0.00 -24.33 25.54
C ARG A 153 0.87 -25.41 26.18
N SER A 154 1.77 -26.01 25.42
CA SER A 154 2.74 -26.97 25.94
C SER A 154 3.73 -26.27 26.90
N GLY A 155 4.27 -27.03 27.86
CA GLY A 155 5.30 -26.50 28.77
C GLY A 155 4.80 -25.60 29.93
N GLY A 156 3.51 -25.65 30.25
CA GLY A 156 2.95 -25.04 31.47
C GLY A 156 2.67 -23.53 31.40
N GLN A 157 3.02 -22.87 30.30
CA GLN A 157 2.73 -21.46 30.09
C GLN A 157 2.25 -21.22 28.66
N ALA A 158 1.00 -20.76 28.51
CA ALA A 158 0.43 -20.49 27.21
C ALA A 158 1.09 -19.26 26.55
N GLN A 159 1.34 -19.32 25.25
CA GLN A 159 2.04 -18.28 24.50
C GLN A 159 1.37 -18.06 23.15
N LEU A 160 1.13 -16.79 22.82
CA LEU A 160 0.75 -16.37 21.48
C LEU A 160 2.03 -16.10 20.67
N MET A 161 2.14 -16.74 19.51
CA MET A 161 3.27 -16.60 18.61
C MET A 161 2.84 -16.09 17.23
N ILE A 162 3.49 -15.03 16.76
CA ILE A 162 3.26 -14.44 15.44
C ILE A 162 4.56 -14.43 14.67
N ARG A 163 4.65 -15.23 13.60
CA ARG A 163 5.84 -15.27 12.74
C ARG A 163 5.73 -14.24 11.62
N ILE A 164 6.79 -13.47 11.47
CA ILE A 164 6.97 -12.47 10.42
C ILE A 164 8.29 -12.72 9.68
N GLY A 165 8.33 -12.33 8.41
CA GLY A 165 9.44 -12.60 7.51
C GLY A 165 9.81 -11.37 6.69
N ASN A 166 11.10 -11.20 6.45
CA ASN A 166 11.63 -10.20 5.57
C ASN A 166 11.57 -10.73 4.13
N GLY A 167 10.73 -10.12 3.30
CA GLY A 167 10.61 -10.47 1.88
C GLY A 167 11.61 -9.74 0.97
N ARG A 168 12.51 -8.93 1.54
CA ARG A 168 13.62 -8.28 0.81
C ARG A 168 14.87 -9.17 0.87
N MET A 169 15.73 -9.01 -0.12
CA MET A 169 17.02 -9.73 -0.18
C MET A 169 18.05 -9.14 0.80
N HIS A 170 17.92 -7.86 1.13
CA HIS A 170 18.70 -7.19 2.16
C HIS A 170 17.91 -7.11 3.47
N ALA A 171 18.64 -7.02 4.57
CA ALA A 171 18.01 -6.85 5.87
C ALA A 171 17.43 -5.46 6.07
N LEU A 172 16.40 -5.40 6.89
CA LEU A 172 15.81 -4.16 7.38
C LEU A 172 16.45 -3.79 8.72
N TYR A 173 16.63 -2.50 8.97
CA TYR A 173 17.24 -1.98 10.19
C TYR A 173 16.21 -1.40 11.13
N ASP A 174 16.54 -1.32 12.42
CA ASP A 174 15.75 -0.67 13.47
C ASP A 174 14.28 -1.11 13.44
N ALA A 175 14.07 -2.42 13.32
CA ALA A 175 12.74 -2.99 13.28
C ALA A 175 12.11 -2.90 14.67
N SER A 176 11.00 -2.19 14.80
CA SER A 176 10.21 -2.11 16.03
C SER A 176 8.78 -2.55 15.74
N VAL A 177 8.23 -3.38 16.61
CA VAL A 177 6.89 -3.96 16.46
C VAL A 177 6.05 -3.71 17.70
N ARG A 178 4.76 -3.51 17.46
CA ARG A 178 3.73 -3.45 18.49
C ARG A 178 2.63 -4.43 18.11
N VAL A 179 2.20 -5.23 19.08
CA VAL A 179 1.04 -6.09 18.94
C VAL A 179 -0.02 -5.56 19.91
N THR A 180 -1.21 -5.30 19.41
CA THR A 180 -2.33 -4.78 20.19
C THR A 180 -3.54 -5.69 20.02
N THR A 181 -4.37 -5.77 21.04
CA THR A 181 -5.67 -6.45 20.97
C THR A 181 -6.79 -5.48 21.28
N LEU A 182 -7.98 -5.75 20.73
CA LEU A 182 -9.20 -5.01 21.02
C LEU A 182 -9.96 -5.70 22.15
N VAL A 183 -10.04 -5.04 23.31
CA VAL A 183 -10.86 -5.50 24.44
C VAL A 183 -12.12 -4.65 24.58
N THR A 184 -13.21 -5.28 24.98
CA THR A 184 -14.42 -4.57 25.39
C THR A 184 -14.22 -4.05 26.81
N ALA A 185 -14.29 -2.74 26.99
CA ALA A 185 -14.26 -2.09 28.28
C ALA A 185 -15.63 -1.48 28.58
N THR A 186 -16.01 -1.46 29.86
CA THR A 186 -17.22 -0.77 30.32
C THR A 186 -16.79 0.49 31.07
N SER A 187 -17.27 1.64 30.63
CA SER A 187 -17.02 2.93 31.27
C SER A 187 -17.80 3.03 32.60
N PRO A 188 -17.39 3.90 33.55
CA PRO A 188 -18.10 4.08 34.82
C PRO A 188 -19.59 4.44 34.68
N ASP A 189 -19.99 5.00 33.54
CA ASP A 189 -21.38 5.33 33.18
C ASP A 189 -22.16 4.15 32.56
N GLY A 190 -21.57 2.94 32.53
CA GLY A 190 -22.19 1.73 32.00
C GLY A 190 -22.09 1.56 30.49
N GLN A 191 -21.46 2.50 29.76
CA GLN A 191 -21.30 2.39 28.31
C GLN A 191 -20.19 1.41 27.95
N GLN A 192 -20.49 0.46 27.05
CA GLN A 192 -19.48 -0.42 26.48
C GLN A 192 -18.77 0.25 25.31
N PHE A 193 -17.44 0.18 25.31
CA PHE A 193 -16.61 0.66 24.22
C PHE A 193 -15.45 -0.31 23.97
N ARG A 194 -14.87 -0.28 22.77
CA ARG A 194 -13.68 -1.07 22.46
C ARG A 194 -12.42 -0.23 22.72
N ARG A 195 -11.48 -0.78 23.48
CA ARG A 195 -10.17 -0.19 23.75
C ARG A 195 -9.08 -1.04 23.12
N MET A 196 -8.10 -0.42 22.48
CA MET A 196 -6.86 -1.10 22.10
C MET A 196 -5.94 -1.19 23.31
N VAL A 197 -5.41 -2.38 23.57
CA VAL A 197 -4.45 -2.66 24.64
C VAL A 197 -3.22 -3.31 24.03
N ASP A 198 -2.04 -2.79 24.37
CA ASP A 198 -0.76 -3.33 23.92
C ASP A 198 -0.48 -4.66 24.64
N LEU A 199 0.07 -5.63 23.91
CA LEU A 199 0.51 -6.92 24.46
C LEU A 199 2.00 -6.87 24.75
N ASP A 200 2.39 -7.36 25.93
CA ASP A 200 3.80 -7.43 26.33
C ASP A 200 4.53 -8.53 25.53
N LEU A 201 5.44 -8.12 24.66
CA LEU A 201 6.26 -9.03 23.87
C LEU A 201 7.56 -9.36 24.62
N GLN A 202 8.04 -10.59 24.53
CA GLN A 202 9.38 -10.95 25.02
C GLN A 202 10.48 -10.09 24.37
N ARG A 203 10.27 -9.75 23.09
CA ARG A 203 11.12 -8.81 22.35
C ARG A 203 10.27 -8.04 21.37
N PHE A 204 10.42 -6.72 21.36
CA PHE A 204 9.65 -5.81 20.50
C PHE A 204 10.52 -5.01 19.52
N ASP A 205 11.84 -5.18 19.57
CA ASP A 205 12.78 -4.53 18.64
C ASP A 205 13.93 -5.46 18.21
N LEU A 206 14.36 -5.27 16.96
CA LEU A 206 15.55 -5.88 16.36
C LEU A 206 16.38 -4.81 15.64
N PRO A 207 17.67 -4.66 15.97
CA PRO A 207 18.58 -3.81 15.19
C PRO A 207 18.70 -4.23 13.73
N PHE A 208 18.57 -5.55 13.48
CA PHE A 208 18.69 -6.15 12.16
C PHE A 208 17.64 -7.24 11.98
N PHE A 209 16.85 -7.15 10.91
CA PHE A 209 15.81 -8.10 10.55
C PHE A 209 16.12 -8.73 9.18
N PRO A 210 16.90 -9.84 9.15
CA PRO A 210 17.37 -10.43 7.90
C PRO A 210 16.41 -11.44 7.28
N LEU A 211 15.84 -12.35 8.08
CA LEU A 211 15.10 -13.53 7.62
C LEU A 211 13.70 -13.60 8.23
N THR A 212 13.55 -14.24 9.40
CA THR A 212 12.27 -14.36 10.10
C THR A 212 12.39 -13.94 11.56
N TRP A 213 11.29 -13.51 12.15
CA TRP A 213 11.18 -13.16 13.55
C TRP A 213 9.86 -13.71 14.08
N THR A 214 9.91 -14.49 15.15
CA THR A 214 8.70 -14.93 15.87
C THR A 214 8.49 -13.99 17.04
N LEU A 215 7.39 -13.24 17.01
CA LEU A 215 6.91 -12.42 18.12
C LEU A 215 6.24 -13.34 19.13
N ILE A 216 6.62 -13.22 20.40
CA ILE A 216 6.10 -14.08 21.47
C ILE A 216 5.48 -13.19 22.55
N HIS A 217 4.18 -13.35 22.77
CA HIS A 217 3.47 -12.81 23.93
C HIS A 217 3.14 -13.96 24.88
N VAL A 218 3.62 -13.85 26.11
CA VAL A 218 3.33 -14.82 27.16
C VAL A 218 1.97 -14.51 27.76
N ILE A 219 1.06 -15.49 27.76
CA ILE A 219 -0.32 -15.32 28.21
C ILE A 219 -0.40 -15.64 29.71
N THR A 220 -0.19 -14.62 30.54
CA THR A 220 -0.34 -14.68 32.00
C THR A 220 -1.83 -14.58 32.42
N ASP A 221 -2.11 -14.68 33.72
CA ASP A 221 -3.48 -14.48 34.24
C ASP A 221 -3.99 -13.05 34.03
N ASP A 222 -3.10 -12.06 34.10
CA ASP A 222 -3.42 -10.64 33.87
C ASP A 222 -3.40 -10.25 32.37
N SER A 223 -3.06 -11.19 31.49
CA SER A 223 -3.00 -10.91 30.06
C SER A 223 -4.41 -10.55 29.52
N PRO A 224 -4.53 -9.55 28.64
CA PRO A 224 -5.76 -9.28 27.90
C PRO A 224 -6.25 -10.48 27.08
N LEU A 225 -5.40 -11.48 26.86
CA LEU A 225 -5.69 -12.70 26.13
C LEU A 225 -5.82 -13.93 27.04
N ALA A 226 -6.04 -13.76 28.35
CA ALA A 226 -6.12 -14.87 29.31
C ALA A 226 -7.14 -15.95 28.92
N GLU A 227 -8.25 -15.59 28.25
CA GLU A 227 -9.23 -16.54 27.72
C GLU A 227 -8.61 -17.58 26.77
N LEU A 228 -7.59 -17.20 26.00
CA LEU A 228 -6.88 -18.10 25.08
C LEU A 228 -6.15 -19.24 25.78
N ARG A 229 -6.04 -19.24 27.11
CA ARG A 229 -5.41 -20.33 27.86
C ARG A 229 -6.29 -21.58 27.92
N GLN A 230 -7.61 -21.43 27.81
CA GLN A 230 -8.57 -22.51 28.04
C GLN A 230 -9.64 -22.61 26.96
N ILE A 231 -9.86 -21.54 26.18
CA ILE A 231 -10.87 -21.53 25.13
C ILE A 231 -10.60 -22.62 24.08
N ASP A 232 -11.65 -23.28 23.60
CA ASP A 232 -11.54 -24.18 22.47
C ASP A 232 -11.70 -23.42 21.14
N GLN A 233 -11.55 -24.15 20.02
CA GLN A 233 -11.71 -23.57 18.69
C GLN A 233 -13.12 -22.99 18.49
N GLN A 234 -14.16 -23.63 19.03
CA GLN A 234 -15.54 -23.18 18.87
C GLN A 234 -15.81 -21.87 19.63
N GLY A 235 -15.33 -21.76 20.87
CA GLY A 235 -15.41 -20.55 21.67
C GLY A 235 -14.62 -19.40 21.04
N LEU A 236 -13.43 -19.70 20.50
CA LEU A 236 -12.62 -18.71 19.80
C LEU A 236 -13.37 -18.11 18.60
N MET A 237 -14.04 -18.93 17.78
CA MET A 237 -14.85 -18.42 16.67
C MET A 237 -16.02 -17.53 17.09
N GLN A 238 -16.55 -17.72 18.31
CA GLN A 238 -17.59 -16.86 18.87
C GLN A 238 -17.03 -15.60 19.55
N SER A 239 -15.72 -15.56 19.79
CA SER A 239 -15.07 -14.39 20.39
C SER A 239 -15.03 -13.22 19.40
N GLY A 240 -15.06 -12.00 19.94
CA GLY A 240 -14.82 -10.78 19.18
C GLY A 240 -13.33 -10.45 19.00
N LEU A 241 -12.45 -11.41 19.29
CA LEU A 241 -11.01 -11.21 19.42
C LEU A 241 -10.40 -10.70 18.11
N ARG A 242 -9.54 -9.68 18.22
CA ARG A 242 -8.77 -9.15 17.11
C ARG A 242 -7.41 -8.72 17.58
N ILE A 243 -6.38 -9.24 16.92
CA ILE A 243 -4.99 -8.89 17.17
C ILE A 243 -4.51 -8.05 15.99
N LEU A 244 -3.92 -6.90 16.27
CA LEU A 244 -3.31 -6.01 15.29
C LEU A 244 -1.80 -5.99 15.53
N VAL A 245 -1.05 -6.29 14.48
CA VAL A 245 0.40 -6.18 14.46
C VAL A 245 0.76 -4.98 13.61
N SER A 246 1.54 -4.07 14.17
CA SER A 246 2.09 -2.92 13.44
C SER A 246 3.59 -2.85 13.66
N MET A 247 4.34 -2.61 12.60
CA MET A 247 5.80 -2.52 12.68
C MET A 247 6.33 -1.37 11.83
N THR A 248 7.44 -0.83 12.30
CA THR A 248 8.21 0.22 11.64
C THR A 248 9.64 -0.24 11.50
N MET A 249 10.22 -0.07 10.31
CA MET A 249 11.61 -0.46 10.02
C MET A 249 12.24 0.57 9.09
N ARG A 250 13.55 0.55 8.94
CA ARG A 250 14.27 1.33 7.92
C ARG A 250 14.71 0.43 6.77
N ASP A 251 14.35 0.82 5.54
CA ASP A 251 14.84 0.17 4.33
C ASP A 251 16.10 0.91 3.83
N PRO A 252 17.29 0.30 3.87
CA PRO A 252 18.53 0.96 3.47
C PRO A 252 18.56 1.28 1.97
N SER A 253 17.87 0.52 1.13
CA SER A 253 17.82 0.78 -0.32
C SER A 253 16.97 2.00 -0.66
N LEU A 254 15.97 2.30 0.18
CA LEU A 254 15.10 3.47 0.02
C LEU A 254 15.58 4.67 0.86
N GLY A 255 16.48 4.44 1.82
CA GLY A 255 16.92 5.46 2.78
C GLY A 255 15.81 5.96 3.72
N ALA A 256 14.67 5.26 3.76
CA ALA A 256 13.44 5.74 4.38
C ALA A 256 12.85 4.74 5.38
N GLN A 257 12.00 5.25 6.27
CA GLN A 257 11.19 4.41 7.15
C GLN A 257 10.04 3.78 6.36
N VAL A 258 9.86 2.47 6.54
CA VAL A 258 8.78 1.67 5.98
C VAL A 258 7.89 1.15 7.10
N TYR A 259 6.61 0.97 6.77
CA TYR A 259 5.59 0.51 7.71
C TYR A 259 4.93 -0.75 7.16
N ALA A 260 4.65 -1.71 8.05
CA ALA A 260 3.83 -2.87 7.75
C ALA A 260 2.84 -3.11 8.88
N ALA A 261 1.64 -3.54 8.52
CA ALA A 261 0.61 -3.89 9.50
C ALA A 261 -0.17 -5.11 9.02
N HIS A 262 -0.64 -5.91 9.97
CA HIS A 262 -1.46 -7.08 9.72
C HIS A 262 -2.45 -7.26 10.87
N SER A 263 -3.57 -7.92 10.61
CA SER A 263 -4.54 -8.24 11.65
C SER A 263 -4.95 -9.70 11.58
N TYR A 264 -5.03 -10.31 12.76
CA TYR A 264 -5.54 -11.67 12.94
C TYR A 264 -6.91 -11.58 13.60
N THR A 265 -7.88 -12.22 12.97
CA THR A 265 -9.21 -12.46 13.49
C THR A 265 -9.29 -13.88 14.05
N PRO A 266 -10.38 -14.31 14.69
CA PRO A 266 -10.42 -15.62 15.34
C PRO A 266 -10.11 -16.79 14.40
N GLN A 267 -10.59 -16.72 13.15
CA GLN A 267 -10.31 -17.68 12.08
C GLN A 267 -8.81 -17.79 11.70
N ASP A 268 -8.03 -16.76 12.00
CA ASP A 268 -6.60 -16.68 11.69
C ASP A 268 -5.74 -17.07 12.92
N ILE A 269 -6.35 -17.61 13.97
CA ILE A 269 -5.66 -18.04 15.20
C ILE A 269 -5.78 -19.56 15.34
N ALA A 270 -4.63 -20.24 15.34
CA ALA A 270 -4.56 -21.68 15.50
C ALA A 270 -4.15 -22.06 16.94
N LEU A 271 -5.05 -22.71 17.67
CA LEU A 271 -4.81 -23.19 19.03
C LEU A 271 -4.04 -24.51 19.02
N ASP A 272 -3.21 -24.71 20.04
CA ASP A 272 -2.43 -25.94 20.31
C ASP A 272 -1.49 -26.30 19.13
N MET A 273 -0.95 -25.25 18.50
CA MET A 273 -0.05 -25.33 17.36
C MET A 273 1.24 -24.56 17.65
N ARG A 274 2.32 -24.98 17.00
CA ARG A 274 3.58 -24.23 16.90
C ARG A 274 3.98 -24.10 15.43
N TYR A 275 4.85 -23.16 15.13
CA TYR A 275 5.33 -23.04 13.75
C TYR A 275 6.35 -24.13 13.42
N GLY A 276 6.27 -24.70 12.22
CA GLY A 276 7.28 -25.61 11.71
C GLY A 276 8.58 -24.89 11.33
N ASP A 277 9.62 -25.65 11.02
CA ASP A 277 10.93 -25.09 10.64
C ASP A 277 10.88 -24.42 9.26
N ALA A 278 11.18 -23.12 9.23
CA ALA A 278 11.30 -22.33 8.00
C ALA A 278 12.76 -21.95 7.68
N ILE A 279 13.69 -22.23 8.58
CA ILE A 279 15.13 -21.96 8.41
C ILE A 279 15.88 -23.29 8.47
N THR A 280 16.68 -23.54 7.44
CA THR A 280 17.63 -24.66 7.39
C THR A 280 19.04 -24.10 7.51
N VAL A 281 19.76 -24.52 8.55
CA VAL A 281 21.19 -24.20 8.71
C VAL A 281 21.98 -25.18 7.84
N MET A 282 22.68 -24.66 6.83
CA MET A 282 23.53 -25.48 5.96
C MET A 282 24.94 -25.65 6.56
N ASP A 283 25.53 -24.55 7.02
CA ASP A 283 26.84 -24.50 7.69
C ASP A 283 26.90 -23.32 8.67
N GLU A 284 28.04 -23.10 9.34
CA GLU A 284 28.21 -22.07 10.39
C GLU A 284 27.87 -20.64 9.93
N ASN A 285 28.02 -20.33 8.64
CA ASN A 285 27.79 -18.99 8.09
C ASN A 285 26.66 -18.91 7.06
N HIS A 286 25.98 -20.04 6.80
CA HIS A 286 24.96 -20.12 5.77
C HIS A 286 23.68 -20.74 6.32
N SER A 287 22.67 -19.89 6.44
CA SER A 287 21.29 -20.30 6.73
C SER A 287 20.40 -19.95 5.54
N VAL A 288 19.60 -20.93 5.11
CA VAL A 288 18.60 -20.74 4.06
C VAL A 288 17.24 -20.67 4.72
N ALA A 289 16.50 -19.60 4.46
CA ALA A 289 15.14 -19.48 4.93
C ALA A 289 14.17 -19.66 3.77
N ASP A 290 13.30 -20.67 3.87
CA ASP A 290 12.23 -20.92 2.91
C ASP A 290 11.03 -20.05 3.27
N MET A 291 10.93 -18.90 2.61
CA MET A 291 9.82 -17.96 2.82
C MET A 291 8.45 -18.54 2.41
N GLY A 292 8.42 -19.60 1.60
CA GLY A 292 7.19 -20.32 1.26
C GLY A 292 6.60 -21.06 2.45
N LYS A 293 7.44 -21.46 3.40
CA LYS A 293 7.07 -22.21 4.62
C LYS A 293 6.83 -21.32 5.84
N ILE A 294 6.77 -20.00 5.65
CA ILE A 294 6.60 -19.08 6.78
C ILE A 294 5.30 -19.33 7.56
N SER A 295 4.27 -19.85 6.88
CA SER A 295 2.97 -20.17 7.48
C SER A 295 2.84 -21.63 7.90
N ASP A 296 3.88 -22.46 7.70
CA ASP A 296 3.83 -23.86 8.06
C ASP A 296 3.78 -23.99 9.59
N MET A 297 2.87 -24.84 10.05
CA MET A 297 2.60 -25.06 11.46
C MET A 297 2.38 -26.55 11.71
N GLU A 298 2.74 -26.99 12.89
CA GLU A 298 2.64 -28.37 13.35
C GLU A 298 1.97 -28.41 14.74
N PRO A 299 1.31 -29.53 15.09
CA PRO A 299 0.72 -29.69 16.41
C PRO A 299 1.77 -29.50 17.50
N ASP A 300 1.42 -28.74 18.53
CA ASP A 300 2.27 -28.56 19.69
C ASP A 300 2.16 -29.80 20.59
N PRO A 301 3.23 -30.60 20.76
CA PRO A 301 3.16 -31.83 21.55
C PRO A 301 2.81 -31.49 23.01
N ALA A 302 1.76 -32.13 23.52
CA ALA A 302 1.22 -31.94 24.87
C ALA A 302 2.24 -32.24 25.98
#